data_AF-A0A7C5R1N0-F1
#
_entry.id   AF-A0A7C5R1N0-F1
#
_cell.length_a   1.000
_cell.length_b   1.000
_cell.length_c   1.000
_cell.angle_alpha   90.00
_cell.angle_beta   90.00
_cell.angle_gamma   90.00
#
_symmetry.space_group_name_H-M   'P 1'
#
loop_
_entity.id
_entity.type
_entity.pdbx_description
1 polymer ?
#
loop_
_entity_poly.entity_id
_entity_poly.type
_entity_poly.pdbx_seq_one_letter_code
_entity_poly.pdbx_strand_id
1 'polypeptide(L)'
;MSRHLRSLIFFLLVAACSSSNFSAPRNLDNACSIVKERPAYLKAMKRAERKWGVPVPVQMAIIYQESKFIGNNRTPIQYKLGVIPMGRQSSA
;
A
#
# COMPACT_ATOMS: atom_id res chain seq x y z
N MET A 1 29.45 -15.77 25.08
CA MET A 1 28.19 -15.65 24.29
C MET A 1 28.31 -16.46 23.01
N SER A 2 27.49 -17.51 22.89
CA SER A 2 27.51 -18.46 21.78
C SER A 2 27.36 -17.78 20.41
N ARG A 3 28.17 -18.19 19.42
CA ARG A 3 28.14 -17.67 18.04
C ARG A 3 26.74 -17.78 17.42
N HIS A 4 25.99 -18.83 17.77
CA HIS A 4 24.62 -19.04 17.32
C HIS A 4 23.65 -17.97 17.83
N LEU A 5 23.84 -17.51 19.06
CA LEU A 5 23.00 -16.49 19.69
C LEU A 5 23.19 -15.11 19.01
N ARG A 6 24.43 -14.81 18.60
CA ARG A 6 24.75 -13.60 17.81
C ARG A 6 24.10 -13.64 16.42
N SER A 7 24.17 -14.77 15.72
CA SER A 7 23.54 -14.93 14.41
C SER A 7 22.02 -14.79 14.48
N LEU A 8 21.38 -15.38 15.50
CA LEU A 8 19.92 -15.30 15.70
C LEU A 8 19.44 -13.86 15.92
N ILE A 9 20.18 -13.09 16.73
CA ILE A 9 19.90 -11.67 16.96
C ILE A 9 20.02 -10.87 15.67
N PHE A 10 21.05 -11.15 14.85
CA PHE A 10 21.23 -10.49 13.55
C PHE A 10 20.08 -10.79 12.59
N PHE A 11 19.63 -12.04 12.50
CA PHE A 11 18.48 -12.41 11.67
C PHE A 11 17.17 -11.74 12.13
N LEU A 12 16.94 -11.64 13.45
CA LEU A 12 15.76 -11.00 14.00
C LEU A 12 15.74 -9.49 13.69
N LEU A 13 16.89 -8.83 13.79
CA LEU A 13 17.04 -7.41 13.46
C LEU A 13 16.77 -7.13 11.98
N VAL A 14 17.24 -7.98 11.07
CA VAL A 14 16.99 -7.82 9.63
C VAL A 14 15.52 -8.05 9.28
N ALA A 15 14.87 -9.04 9.92
CA ALA A 15 13.45 -9.33 9.68
C ALA A 15 12.50 -8.21 10.15
N ALA A 16 12.90 -7.42 11.17
CA ALA A 16 12.08 -6.35 11.73
C ALA A 16 11.85 -5.15 10.78
N CYS A 17 12.66 -4.98 9.74
CA CYS A 17 12.52 -3.87 8.78
C CYS A 17 11.35 -4.02 7.78
N SER A 18 10.59 -5.11 7.84
CA SER A 18 9.50 -5.41 6.87
C SER A 18 8.14 -4.77 7.21
N SER A 19 8.01 -4.05 8.34
CA SER A 19 6.72 -3.50 8.79
C SER A 19 6.19 -2.42 7.86
N SER A 20 5.42 -2.84 6.86
CA SER A 20 4.74 -1.99 5.90
C SER A 20 3.24 -2.23 6.03
N ASN A 21 2.54 -1.25 6.60
CA ASN A 21 1.10 -1.30 6.79
C ASN A 21 0.41 -0.95 5.46
N PHE A 22 0.15 -1.96 4.63
CA PHE A 22 -0.60 -1.81 3.39
C PHE A 22 -2.12 -1.98 3.55
N SER A 23 -2.62 -2.11 4.79
CA SER A 23 -4.05 -2.29 5.06
C SER A 23 -4.86 -1.06 4.69
N ALA A 24 -6.07 -1.31 4.17
CA ALA A 24 -7.06 -0.29 3.91
C ALA A 24 -7.40 0.48 5.20
N PRO A 25 -7.57 1.82 5.13
CA PRO A 25 -8.11 2.62 6.22
C PRO A 25 -9.49 2.12 6.66
N ARG A 26 -9.81 2.28 7.93
CA ARG A 26 -11.05 1.72 8.51
C ARG A 26 -12.33 2.35 7.97
N ASN A 27 -12.27 3.63 7.62
CA ASN A 27 -13.41 4.39 7.09
C ASN A 27 -13.02 5.06 5.77
N LEU A 28 -13.36 4.41 4.66
CA LEU A 28 -13.01 4.90 3.33
C LEU A 28 -13.87 6.11 2.90
N ASP A 29 -15.07 6.26 3.46
CA ASP A 29 -16.01 7.32 3.08
C ASP A 29 -15.77 8.63 3.84
N ASN A 30 -14.84 8.65 4.79
CA ASN A 30 -14.49 9.82 5.58
C ASN A 30 -13.03 10.22 5.32
N ALA A 31 -12.82 11.21 4.44
CA ALA A 31 -11.52 11.75 4.09
C ALA A 31 -10.70 12.24 5.29
N CYS A 32 -11.34 12.86 6.30
CA CYS A 32 -10.67 13.31 7.51
C CYS A 32 -10.09 12.13 8.32
N SER A 33 -10.82 11.01 8.35
CA SER A 33 -10.38 9.79 9.04
C SER A 33 -9.19 9.13 8.34
N ILE A 34 -9.19 9.10 6.99
CA ILE A 34 -8.08 8.58 6.18
C ILE A 34 -6.80 9.39 6.43
N VAL A 35 -6.91 10.72 6.42
CA VAL A 35 -5.77 11.62 6.67
C VAL A 35 -5.24 11.45 8.11
N LYS A 36 -6.13 11.24 9.08
CA LYS A 36 -5.77 11.02 10.49
C LYS A 36 -5.04 9.68 10.69
N GLU A 37 -5.51 8.61 10.03
CA GLU A 37 -4.90 7.28 10.11
C GLU A 37 -3.59 7.19 9.31
N ARG A 38 -3.47 7.95 8.21
CA ARG A 38 -2.32 7.94 7.30
C ARG A 38 -1.86 9.37 6.92
N PRO A 39 -1.21 10.12 7.82
CA PRO A 39 -0.81 11.50 7.56
C PRO A 39 0.24 11.64 6.45
N ALA A 40 0.97 10.56 6.13
CA ALA A 40 1.93 10.53 5.03
C ALA A 40 1.27 10.75 3.65
N TYR A 41 0.04 10.25 3.43
CA TYR A 41 -0.69 10.45 2.19
C TYR A 41 -0.99 11.92 1.95
N LEU A 42 -1.44 12.66 2.98
CA LEU A 42 -1.71 14.10 2.84
C LEU A 42 -0.42 14.87 2.49
N LYS A 43 0.70 14.54 3.13
CA LYS A 43 2.01 15.17 2.81
C LYS A 43 2.42 14.90 1.36
N ALA A 44 2.20 13.68 0.87
CA ALA A 44 2.49 13.30 -0.51
C ALA A 44 1.57 14.02 -1.50
N MET A 45 0.25 14.05 -1.25
CA MET A 45 -0.73 14.71 -2.11
C MET A 45 -0.48 16.22 -2.20
N LYS A 46 -0.17 16.90 -1.08
CA LYS A 46 0.22 18.32 -1.07
C LYS A 46 1.52 18.59 -1.84
N ARG A 47 2.44 17.62 -1.87
CA ARG A 47 3.68 17.74 -2.66
C ARG A 47 3.39 17.59 -4.15
N ALA A 48 2.53 16.64 -4.51
CA ALA A 48 2.09 16.45 -5.89
C ALA A 48 1.26 17.63 -6.39
N GLU A 49 0.38 18.20 -5.57
CA GLU A 49 -0.37 19.42 -5.87
C GLU A 49 0.57 20.59 -6.16
N ARG A 50 1.57 20.84 -5.30
CA ARG A 50 2.56 21.91 -5.54
C ARG A 50 3.42 21.68 -6.79
N LYS A 51 3.67 20.42 -7.16
CA LYS A 51 4.53 20.07 -8.30
C LYS A 51 3.76 20.10 -9.63
N TRP A 52 2.51 19.66 -9.63
CA TRP A 52 1.74 19.35 -10.84
C TRP A 52 0.41 20.12 -10.94
N GLY A 53 0.03 20.90 -9.92
CA GLY A 53 -1.23 21.65 -9.90
C GLY A 53 -2.49 20.79 -9.71
N VAL A 54 -2.35 19.49 -9.47
CA VAL A 54 -3.51 18.58 -9.30
C VAL A 54 -4.09 18.72 -7.89
N PRO A 55 -5.38 19.08 -7.72
CA PRO A 55 -5.98 19.24 -6.41
C PRO A 55 -5.91 17.95 -5.57
N VAL A 56 -5.62 18.07 -4.27
CA VAL A 56 -5.67 16.95 -3.31
C VAL A 56 -6.96 16.11 -3.39
N PRO A 57 -8.19 16.68 -3.47
CA PRO A 57 -9.40 15.86 -3.54
C PRO A 57 -9.47 14.99 -4.81
N VAL A 58 -8.95 15.47 -5.94
CA VAL A 58 -8.89 14.69 -7.19
C VAL A 58 -7.93 13.51 -7.04
N GLN A 59 -6.74 13.77 -6.47
CA GLN A 59 -5.77 12.70 -6.19
C GLN A 59 -6.36 11.66 -5.24
N MET A 60 -7.09 12.11 -4.21
CA MET A 60 -7.74 11.23 -3.24
C MET A 60 -8.83 10.36 -3.88
N ALA A 61 -9.64 10.93 -4.77
CA ALA A 61 -10.68 10.19 -5.50
C ALA A 61 -10.09 9.12 -6.43
N ILE A 62 -8.98 9.43 -7.13
CA ILE A 62 -8.27 8.46 -7.97
C ILE A 62 -7.74 7.31 -7.10
N ILE A 63 -7.06 7.61 -5.99
CA ILE A 63 -6.52 6.58 -5.09
C ILE A 63 -7.64 5.70 -4.51
N TYR A 64 -8.79 6.31 -4.18
CA TYR A 64 -9.97 5.59 -3.71
C TYR A 64 -10.46 4.58 -4.75
N GLN A 65 -10.60 4.99 -6.01
CA GLN A 65 -11.10 4.12 -7.09
C GLN A 65 -10.11 3.01 -7.46
N GLU A 66 -8.82 3.33 -7.57
CA GLU A 66 -7.80 2.39 -8.05
C GLU A 66 -7.40 1.35 -6.99
N SER A 67 -7.36 1.76 -5.72
CA SER A 67 -6.74 0.93 -4.68
C SER A 67 -7.41 0.98 -3.33
N LYS A 68 -8.38 1.88 -3.11
CA LYS A 68 -8.96 2.12 -1.77
C LYS A 68 -7.87 2.33 -0.70
N PHE A 69 -6.77 2.99 -1.06
CA PHE A 69 -5.60 3.25 -0.20
C PHE A 69 -4.82 2.00 0.25
N ILE A 70 -5.01 0.86 -0.41
CA ILE A 70 -4.22 -0.36 -0.20
C ILE A 70 -2.93 -0.24 -1.01
N GLY A 71 -1.80 0.00 -0.33
CA GLY A 71 -0.52 0.28 -1.01
C GLY A 71 0.09 -0.90 -1.78
N ASN A 72 -0.41 -2.12 -1.57
CA ASN A 72 -0.04 -3.31 -2.34
C ASN A 72 -1.22 -3.91 -3.12
N ASN A 73 -2.20 -3.09 -3.50
CA ASN A 73 -3.37 -3.57 -4.24
C ASN A 73 -2.91 -4.22 -5.55
N ARG A 74 -3.34 -5.45 -5.79
CA ARG A 74 -2.92 -6.26 -6.93
C ARG A 74 -4.13 -6.99 -7.48
N THR A 75 -4.37 -6.88 -8.78
CA THR A 75 -5.47 -7.59 -9.43
C THR A 75 -5.30 -9.11 -9.29
N PRO A 76 -6.41 -9.87 -9.18
CA PRO A 76 -6.33 -11.32 -9.04
C PRO A 76 -5.78 -11.95 -10.32
N ILE A 77 -5.04 -13.05 -10.16
CA ILE A 77 -4.54 -13.85 -11.28
C ILE A 77 -5.71 -14.67 -11.85
N GLN A 78 -5.87 -14.65 -13.17
CA GLN A 78 -6.80 -15.54 -13.86
C GLN A 78 -6.12 -16.89 -14.09
N TYR A 79 -6.84 -17.97 -13.79
CA TYR A 79 -6.41 -19.34 -14.03
C TYR A 79 -7.30 -19.99 -15.09
N LYS A 80 -6.70 -20.61 -16.10
CA LYS A 80 -7.40 -21.48 -17.06
C LYS A 80 -7.34 -22.92 -16.57
N LEU A 81 -8.45 -23.65 -16.69
CA LEU A 81 -8.60 -25.02 -16.19
C LEU A 81 -8.26 -25.19 -14.69
N GLY A 82 -8.31 -24.10 -13.90
CA GLY A 82 -8.03 -24.10 -12.46
C GLY A 82 -6.55 -24.11 -12.05
N VAL A 83 -5.61 -24.30 -12.98
CA VAL A 83 -4.18 -24.52 -12.64
C VAL A 83 -3.19 -23.70 -13.47
N ILE A 84 -3.54 -23.30 -14.70
CA ILE A 84 -2.62 -22.61 -15.60
C ILE A 84 -2.81 -21.09 -15.45
N PRO A 85 -1.82 -20.33 -14.93
CA PRO A 85 -1.94 -18.88 -14.80
C PRO A 85 -1.90 -18.21 -16.18
N MET A 86 -2.97 -17.50 -16.54
CA MET A 86 -3.11 -16.82 -17.84
C MET A 86 -2.73 -15.33 -17.81
N GLY A 87 -2.45 -14.79 -16.63
CA GLY A 87 -2.18 -13.36 -16.41
C GLY A 87 -3.08 -12.78 -15.33
N ARG A 88 -2.91 -11.50 -14.99
CA ARG A 88 -3.79 -10.83 -14.03
C ARG A 88 -5.05 -10.33 -14.74
N GLN A 89 -6.14 -10.20 -14.00
CA GLN A 89 -7.31 -9.47 -14.50
C GLN A 89 -6.89 -8.06 -14.93
N SER A 90 -7.15 -7.76 -16.20
CA SER A 90 -7.05 -6.43 -16.79
C SER A 90 -8.42 -6.09 -17.36
N SER A 91 -8.91 -4.90 -17.06
CA SER A 91 -10.12 -4.32 -17.64
C SER A 91 -9.82 -3.43 -18.86
N ALA A 92 -8.56 -3.45 -19.34
CA ALA A 92 -8.15 -2.81 -20.59
C ALA A 92 -8.69 -3.55 -21.82
#